data_AF-A0A9D9MWJ6-F1
#
_entry.id   AF-A0A9D9MWJ6-F1
#
_cell.length_a   1.000
_cell.length_b   1.000
_cell.length_c   1.000
_cell.angle_alpha   90.00
_cell.angle_beta   90.00
_cell.angle_gamma   90.00
#
_symmetry.space_group_name_H-M   'P 1'
#
loop_
_entity.id
_entity.type
_entity.pdbx_description
1 polymer ?
#
loop_
_entity_poly.entity_id
_entity_poly.type
_entity_poly.pdbx_seq_one_letter_code
_entity_poly.pdbx_strand_id
1 'polypeptide(L)'
;MEISAHVGAVEDRFLAALSDGRSIEATDLPSVAQALCCAGVPINGITHDWREGRRMLTAGQQVALSAAMRSLARKATNLPIAA
;
A
#
# COMPACT_ATOMS: atom_id res chain seq x y z
N MET A 1 -5.76 -13.10 -11.78
CA MET A 1 -6.50 -12.22 -10.87
C MET A 1 -5.53 -11.17 -10.37
N GLU A 2 -5.84 -9.89 -10.57
CA GLU A 2 -4.96 -8.81 -10.10
C GLU A 2 -5.26 -8.59 -8.61
N ILE A 3 -4.22 -8.64 -7.76
CA ILE A 3 -4.38 -8.52 -6.31
C ILE A 3 -4.56 -7.03 -5.97
N SER A 4 -5.64 -6.68 -5.29
CA SER A 4 -5.94 -5.29 -4.90
C SER A 4 -5.87 -5.12 -3.39
N ALA A 5 -5.72 -3.87 -2.94
CA ALA A 5 -5.71 -3.55 -1.52
C ALA A 5 -6.56 -2.33 -1.22
N HIS A 6 -7.21 -2.39 -0.07
CA HIS A 6 -7.98 -1.29 0.48
C HIS A 6 -7.26 -0.72 1.71
N VAL A 7 -6.79 0.51 1.60
CA VAL A 7 -5.92 1.14 2.60
C VAL A 7 -6.69 2.21 3.36
N GLY A 8 -6.66 2.11 4.69
CA GLY A 8 -7.20 3.12 5.60
C GLY A 8 -6.29 3.30 6.80
N ALA A 9 -6.71 4.14 7.74
CA ALA A 9 -6.03 4.25 9.03
C ALA A 9 -6.98 3.87 10.18
N VAL A 10 -6.43 3.34 11.26
CA VAL A 10 -7.12 2.98 12.49
C VAL A 10 -6.26 3.53 13.63
N GLU A 11 -6.81 4.47 14.40
CA GLU A 11 -6.06 5.20 15.42
C GLU A 11 -4.75 5.79 14.86
N ASP A 12 -3.60 5.29 15.35
CA ASP A 12 -2.24 5.70 14.96
C ASP A 12 -1.58 4.76 13.95
N ARG A 13 -2.34 3.80 13.38
CA ARG A 13 -1.84 2.81 12.43
C ARG A 13 -2.51 2.93 11.08
N PHE A 14 -1.81 2.46 10.06
CA PHE A 14 -2.30 2.24 8.72
C PHE A 14 -2.58 0.77 8.51
N LEU A 15 -3.72 0.47 7.89
CA LEU A 15 -4.17 -0.88 7.67
C LEU A 15 -4.59 -1.06 6.21
N ALA A 16 -3.98 -2.03 5.55
CA ALA A 16 -4.30 -2.43 4.19
C ALA A 16 -4.92 -3.83 4.18
N ALA A 17 -6.16 -3.95 3.71
CA ALA A 17 -6.80 -5.24 3.50
C ALA A 17 -6.66 -5.64 2.04
N LEU A 18 -6.08 -6.81 1.78
CA LEU A 18 -5.87 -7.35 0.44
C LEU A 18 -7.08 -8.18 0.02
N SER A 19 -7.37 -8.26 -1.29
CA SER A 19 -8.45 -9.10 -1.83
C SER A 19 -8.28 -10.59 -1.51
N ASP A 20 -7.05 -11.01 -1.22
CA ASP A 20 -6.67 -12.38 -0.87
C ASP A 20 -7.01 -12.73 0.60
N GLY A 21 -7.70 -11.86 1.32
CA GLY A 21 -8.09 -12.06 2.73
C GLY A 21 -7.00 -11.73 3.74
N ARG A 22 -5.77 -11.42 3.29
CA ARG A 22 -4.66 -10.97 4.13
C ARG A 22 -4.81 -9.49 4.51
N SER A 23 -4.28 -9.11 5.66
CA SER A 23 -4.21 -7.71 6.09
C SER A 23 -2.79 -7.34 6.52
N ILE A 24 -2.40 -6.13 6.19
CA ILE A 24 -1.13 -5.52 6.58
C ILE A 24 -1.44 -4.38 7.53
N GLU A 25 -0.72 -4.32 8.65
CA GLU A 25 -0.80 -3.22 9.60
C GLU A 25 0.60 -2.66 9.83
N ALA A 26 0.74 -1.33 9.79
CA ALA A 26 1.98 -0.64 10.14
C ALA A 26 1.69 0.76 10.66
N THR A 27 2.58 1.32 11.47
CA THR A 27 2.49 2.70 11.99
C THR A 27 2.81 3.76 10.93
N ASP A 28 3.41 3.37 9.80
CA ASP A 28 3.99 4.30 8.84
C ASP A 28 3.72 3.88 7.39
N LEU A 29 3.39 4.87 6.54
CA LEU A 29 3.02 4.65 5.13
C LEU A 29 4.12 3.98 4.28
N PRO A 30 5.43 4.27 4.46
CA PRO A 30 6.48 3.57 3.74
C PRO A 30 6.48 2.05 3.99
N SER A 31 6.22 1.63 5.23
CA SER A 31 6.15 0.21 5.61
C SER A 31 4.94 -0.46 4.97
N VAL A 32 3.77 0.22 4.94
CA VAL A 32 2.59 -0.26 4.20
C VAL A 32 2.90 -0.40 2.71
N ALA A 33 3.53 0.61 2.10
CA ALA A 33 3.89 0.56 0.68
C ALA A 33 4.85 -0.60 0.37
N GLN A 34 5.85 -0.83 1.22
CA GLN A 34 6.77 -1.95 1.05
C GLN A 34 6.05 -3.30 1.11
N ALA A 35 5.19 -3.49 2.11
CA ALA A 35 4.45 -4.72 2.28
C ALA A 35 3.43 -4.95 1.14
N LEU A 36 2.77 -3.89 0.65
CA LEU A 36 1.90 -3.95 -0.53
C LEU A 36 2.67 -4.34 -1.80
N CYS A 37 3.86 -3.75 -2.00
CA CYS A 37 4.73 -4.09 -3.12
C CYS A 37 5.21 -5.55 -3.05
N CYS A 38 5.62 -6.02 -1.87
CA CYS A 38 6.00 -7.42 -1.64
C CYS A 38 4.83 -8.40 -1.85
N ALA A 39 3.61 -7.97 -1.54
CA ALA A 39 2.40 -8.74 -1.80
C ALA A 39 1.96 -8.73 -3.28
N GLY A 40 2.65 -7.97 -4.14
CA GLY A 40 2.36 -7.88 -5.57
C GLY A 40 1.19 -6.96 -5.92
N VAL A 41 0.75 -6.10 -4.99
CA VAL A 41 -0.34 -5.14 -5.23
C VAL A 41 0.18 -4.03 -6.14
N PRO A 42 -0.39 -3.82 -7.35
CA PRO A 42 -0.02 -2.71 -8.20
C PRO A 42 -0.57 -1.39 -7.65
N ILE A 43 0.05 -0.27 -8.00
CA ILE A 43 -0.40 1.08 -7.59
C ILE A 43 -1.86 1.33 -7.94
N ASN A 44 -2.30 0.89 -9.13
CA ASN A 44 -3.68 1.06 -9.59
C ASN A 44 -4.67 0.13 -8.87
N GLY A 45 -4.17 -0.89 -8.16
CA GLY A 45 -4.97 -1.78 -7.33
C GLY A 45 -5.23 -1.25 -5.91
N ILE A 46 -4.76 -0.04 -5.58
CA ILE A 46 -4.97 0.59 -4.28
C ILE A 46 -6.26 1.41 -4.29
N THR A 47 -7.18 1.08 -3.38
CA THR A 47 -8.41 1.85 -3.11
C THR A 47 -8.34 2.44 -1.70
N HIS A 48 -9.00 3.59 -1.51
CA HIS A 48 -8.90 4.40 -0.29
C HIS A 48 -10.27 4.78 0.28
N ASP A 49 -11.32 4.04 -0.07
CA ASP A 49 -12.68 4.32 0.36
C ASP A 49 -12.85 4.25 1.89
N TRP A 50 -13.94 4.84 2.37
CA TRP A 50 -14.32 4.70 3.77
C TRP A 50 -14.82 3.27 4.05
N ARG A 51 -14.42 2.71 5.18
CA ARG A 51 -14.90 1.42 5.72
C ARG A 51 -15.17 1.58 7.21
N GLU A 52 -16.16 0.85 7.71
CA GLU A 52 -16.46 0.80 9.14
C GLU A 52 -15.20 0.43 9.95
N GLY A 53 -14.95 1.18 11.03
CA GLY A 53 -13.75 1.00 11.86
C GLY A 53 -12.44 1.55 11.28
N ARG A 54 -12.45 2.19 10.10
CA ARG A 54 -11.27 2.80 9.48
C ARG A 54 -11.54 4.25 9.06
N ARG A 55 -10.62 5.15 9.38
CA ARG A 55 -10.62 6.50 8.81
C ARG A 55 -10.04 6.46 7.40
N MET A 56 -10.60 7.31 6.54
CA MET A 56 -10.05 7.55 5.21
C MET A 56 -8.66 8.19 5.33
N LEU A 57 -7.74 7.81 4.44
CA LEU A 57 -6.46 8.51 4.32
C LEU A 57 -6.72 9.93 3.82
N THR A 58 -6.02 10.92 4.39
CA THR A 58 -6.03 12.28 3.84
C THR A 58 -5.38 12.31 2.46
N ALA A 59 -5.70 13.31 1.63
CA ALA A 59 -5.10 13.45 0.30
C ALA A 59 -3.56 13.46 0.34
N GLY A 60 -2.96 14.12 1.35
CA GLY A 60 -1.50 14.11 1.56
C GLY A 60 -0.96 12.71 1.85
N GLN A 61 -1.67 11.91 2.65
CA GLN A 61 -1.30 10.53 2.95
C GLN A 61 -1.47 9.59 1.74
N GLN A 62 -2.50 9.79 0.93
CA GLN A 62 -2.70 9.05 -0.33
C GLN A 62 -1.57 9.31 -1.32
N VAL A 63 -1.17 10.59 -1.46
CA VAL A 63 -0.04 10.99 -2.31
C VAL A 63 1.27 10.41 -1.78
N ALA A 64 1.50 10.47 -0.46
CA ALA A 64 2.70 9.90 0.16
C ALA A 64 2.80 8.38 -0.06
N LEU A 65 1.69 7.64 0.12
CA LEU A 65 1.62 6.20 -0.16
C LEU A 65 1.93 5.89 -1.64
N SER A 66 1.29 6.63 -2.55
CA SER A 66 1.50 6.46 -3.99
C SER A 66 2.94 6.77 -4.40
N ALA A 67 3.55 7.81 -3.83
CA ALA A 67 4.94 8.16 -4.07
C ALA A 67 5.89 7.07 -3.54
N ALA A 68 5.62 6.52 -2.35
CA ALA A 68 6.40 5.42 -1.78
C ALA A 68 6.34 4.17 -2.65
N MET A 69 5.12 3.74 -3.06
CA MET A 69 4.92 2.61 -3.98
C MET A 69 5.66 2.82 -5.31
N ARG A 70 5.59 4.02 -5.92
CA ARG A 70 6.32 4.35 -7.16
C ARG A 70 7.82 4.30 -6.99
N SER A 71 8.32 4.79 -5.85
CA SER A 71 9.75 4.74 -5.52
C SER A 71 10.25 3.30 -5.43
N LEU A 72 9.47 2.44 -4.75
CA LEU A 72 9.77 1.01 -4.61
C LEU A 72 9.70 0.27 -5.95
N ALA A 73 8.67 0.54 -6.76
CA ALA A 73 8.55 -0.04 -8.10
C ALA A 73 9.75 0.33 -8.98
N ARG A 74 10.17 1.60 -9.00
CA ARG A 74 11.37 2.04 -9.73
C ARG A 74 12.65 1.37 -9.23
N LYS A 75 12.79 1.19 -7.91
CA LYS A 75 13.94 0.47 -7.34
C LYS A 75 13.95 -1.00 -7.77
N ALA A 76 12.80 -1.66 -7.76
CA ALA A 76 12.66 -3.05 -8.21
C ALA A 76 12.99 -3.20 -9.71
N THR A 77 12.56 -2.25 -10.56
CA THR A 77 12.89 -2.23 -12.00
C THR A 77 14.36 -1.92 -12.26
N ASN A 78 15.01 -1.14 -11.38
CA ASN A 78 16.42 -0.78 -11.47
C ASN A 78 17.37 -1.77 -10.76
N LEU A 79 16.91 -2.94 -10.30
CA LEU A 79 17.87 -4.00 -9.96
C LEU A 79 18.53 -4.45 -11.28
N PRO A 80 19.84 -4.24 -11.47
CA PRO A 80 20.53 -4.92 -12.55
C PRO A 80 20.38 -6.40 -12.27
N ILE A 81 19.82 -7.12 -13.23
CA ILE A 81 19.92 -8.56 -13.31
C ILE A 81 21.43 -8.84 -13.46
N ALA A 82 22.13 -8.98 -12.34
CA ALA A 82 23.48 -9.53 -12.32
C ALA A 82 23.31 -11.04 -12.49
N ALA A 83 23.26 -11.46 -13.75
CA ALA A 83 23.45 -12.83 -14.19
C ALA A 83 24.93 -13.07 -14.48
#